data_AF-A0A349PWY3-F1
#
_entry.id   AF-A0A349PWY3-F1
#
_cell.length_a   1.000
_cell.length_b   1.000
_cell.length_c   1.000
_cell.angle_alpha   90.00
_cell.angle_beta   90.00
_cell.angle_gamma   90.00
#
_symmetry.space_group_name_H-M   'P 1'
#
loop_
_entity.id
_entity.type
_entity.pdbx_description
1 polymer ?
#
loop_
_entity_poly.entity_id
_entity_poly.type
_entity_poly.pdbx_seq_one_letter_code
_entity_poly.pdbx_strand_id
1 'polypeptide(L)'
;MGIGNTTTSSAVLAVLLGADVEAVMGRGGGITEESFRKKKAVIRTAIEVNRPDRDDVVGVLSKVGGFDLAAMCGAFLGAAAARRPAVIDGLISTAAALCAVRLCP
;
A
#
# COMPACT_ATOMS: atom_id res chain seq x y z
N MET A 1 -7.51 11.19 1.31
CA MET A 1 -7.26 11.36 2.76
C MET A 1 -8.10 10.32 3.49
N GLY A 2 -7.49 9.45 4.31
CA GLY A 2 -8.20 8.39 5.02
C GLY A 2 -7.49 8.01 6.31
N ILE A 3 -8.20 8.00 7.43
CA ILE A 3 -7.63 7.60 8.73
C ILE A 3 -7.28 6.11 8.66
N GLY A 4 -6.04 5.78 9.01
CA GLY A 4 -5.55 4.39 9.00
C GLY A 4 -4.97 3.90 7.67
N ASN A 5 -4.98 4.71 6.61
CA ASN A 5 -4.50 4.28 5.29
C ASN A 5 -2.99 4.00 5.20
N THR A 6 -2.20 4.46 6.18
CA THR A 6 -0.79 4.04 6.29
C THR A 6 -0.65 2.55 6.63
N THR A 7 -1.66 1.96 7.28
CA THR A 7 -1.70 0.52 7.59
C THR A 7 -1.92 -0.30 6.33
N THR A 8 -2.93 0.04 5.53
CA THR A 8 -3.22 -0.63 4.24
C THR A 8 -2.08 -0.42 3.25
N SER A 9 -1.49 0.78 3.19
CA SER A 9 -0.31 1.05 2.36
C SER A 9 0.87 0.16 2.74
N SER A 10 1.13 -0.02 4.04
CA SER A 10 2.21 -0.90 4.51
C SER A 10 1.91 -2.38 4.19
N ALA A 11 0.66 -2.81 4.28
CA ALA A 11 0.25 -4.17 3.92
C ALA A 11 0.46 -4.45 2.42
N VAL A 12 0.04 -3.52 1.55
CA VAL A 12 0.26 -3.61 0.10
C VAL A 12 1.75 -3.68 -0.22
N LEU A 13 2.57 -2.80 0.37
CA LEU A 13 4.02 -2.81 0.16
C LEU A 13 4.67 -4.11 0.63
N ALA A 14 4.30 -4.62 1.81
CA ALA A 14 4.84 -5.88 2.34
C ALA A 14 4.60 -7.03 1.36
N VAL A 15 3.38 -7.13 0.81
CA VAL A 15 3.00 -8.19 -0.13
C VAL A 15 3.73 -8.04 -1.47
N LEU A 16 3.65 -6.87 -2.10
CA LEU A 16 4.23 -6.67 -3.45
C LEU A 16 5.76 -6.81 -3.45
N LEU A 17 6.43 -6.34 -2.39
CA LEU A 17 7.88 -6.41 -2.26
C LEU A 17 8.36 -7.74 -1.66
N GLY A 18 7.48 -8.51 -1.00
CA GLY A 18 7.90 -9.69 -0.22
C GLY A 18 8.76 -9.31 0.97
N ALA A 19 8.53 -8.12 1.55
CA ALA A 19 9.30 -7.57 2.65
C ALA A 19 8.63 -7.84 4.01
N ASP A 20 9.40 -7.85 5.10
CA ASP A 20 8.81 -7.85 6.43
C ASP A 20 8.00 -6.56 6.64
N VAL A 21 6.85 -6.70 7.30
CA VAL A 21 5.97 -5.61 7.72
C VAL A 21 6.74 -4.51 8.47
N GLU A 22 7.76 -4.86 9.26
CA GLU A 22 8.61 -3.89 9.96
C GLU A 22 9.44 -3.02 9.03
N ALA A 23 9.89 -3.56 7.89
CA ALA A 23 10.71 -2.83 6.94
C ALA A 23 9.91 -1.79 6.14
N VAL A 24 8.59 -1.98 6.02
CA VAL A 24 7.70 -1.11 5.22
C VAL A 24 6.79 -0.23 6.07
N MET A 25 6.79 -0.40 7.39
CA MET A 25 6.07 0.48 8.30
C MET A 25 6.93 1.67 8.72
N GLY A 26 6.38 2.87 8.53
CA GLY A 26 6.82 4.04 9.28
C GLY A 26 6.26 4.05 10.70
N ARG A 27 7.04 4.60 11.65
CA ARG A 27 6.54 4.99 12.97
C ARG A 27 5.51 6.13 12.91
N GLY A 28 5.28 6.77 11.76
CA GLY A 28 4.24 7.81 11.62
C GLY A 28 4.35 8.97 12.64
N GLY A 29 3.24 9.66 12.87
CA GLY A 29 3.16 10.83 13.78
C GLY A 29 3.05 10.47 15.26
N GLY A 30 4.11 9.92 15.86
CA GLY A 30 4.23 9.83 17.32
C GLY A 30 3.47 8.67 17.99
N ILE A 31 3.27 7.54 17.30
CA ILE A 31 2.69 6.35 17.94
C ILE A 31 3.62 5.76 19.00
N THR A 32 3.02 5.31 20.11
CA THR A 32 3.70 4.56 21.16
C THR A 32 4.22 3.22 20.64
N GLU A 33 5.21 2.64 21.32
CA GLU A 33 5.73 1.31 20.98
C GLU A 33 4.63 0.24 21.00
N GLU A 34 3.68 0.36 21.92
CA GLU A 34 2.49 -0.51 21.98
C GLU A 34 1.61 -0.36 20.72
N SER A 35 1.35 0.87 20.29
CA SER A 35 0.57 1.16 19.08
C SER A 35 1.28 0.65 17.82
N PHE A 36 2.61 0.75 17.78
CA PHE A 36 3.42 0.19 16.69
C PHE A 36 3.31 -1.33 16.63
N ARG A 37 3.47 -2.02 17.77
CA ARG A 37 3.27 -3.47 17.87
C ARG A 37 1.87 -3.90 17.44
N LYS A 38 0.83 -3.17 17.86
CA LYS A 38 -0.56 -3.44 17.48
C LYS A 38 -0.75 -3.29 15.97
N LYS A 39 -0.22 -2.22 15.38
CA LYS A 39 -0.27 -2.00 13.93
C LYS A 39 0.43 -3.14 13.17
N LYS A 40 1.61 -3.56 13.63
CA LYS A 40 2.33 -4.72 13.08
C LYS A 40 1.45 -5.98 13.07
N ALA A 41 0.84 -6.29 14.21
CA ALA A 41 -0.01 -7.47 14.36
C ALA A 41 -1.21 -7.41 13.40
N VAL A 42 -1.89 -6.27 13.32
CA VAL A 42 -3.04 -6.08 12.41
C VAL A 42 -2.67 -6.31 10.96
N ILE A 43 -1.52 -5.80 10.50
CA ILE A 43 -1.07 -6.00 9.12
C ILE A 43 -0.78 -7.48 8.85
N ARG A 44 -0.07 -8.15 9.75
CA ARG A 44 0.23 -9.58 9.63
C ARG A 44 -1.04 -10.41 9.55
N THR A 45 -1.99 -10.17 10.46
CA THR A 45 -3.29 -10.83 10.45
C THR A 45 -4.06 -10.57 9.16
N ALA A 46 -4.06 -9.32 8.64
CA ALA A 46 -4.73 -9.01 7.39
C ALA A 46 -4.15 -9.79 6.20
N ILE A 47 -2.83 -9.92 6.11
CA ILE A 47 -2.15 -10.70 5.07
C ILE A 47 -2.45 -12.20 5.23
N GLU A 48 -2.36 -12.73 6.44
CA GLU A 48 -2.60 -14.15 6.74
C GLU A 48 -4.04 -14.59 6.41
N VAL A 49 -5.03 -13.76 6.74
CA VAL A 49 -6.44 -14.04 6.50
C VAL A 49 -6.79 -13.94 5.01
N ASN A 50 -6.31 -12.91 4.32
CA ASN A 50 -6.72 -12.66 2.93
C ASN A 50 -5.86 -13.41 1.89
N ARG A 51 -4.65 -13.82 2.27
CA ARG A 51 -3.69 -14.52 1.41
C ARG A 51 -3.58 -13.88 0.01
N PRO A 52 -3.19 -12.60 -0.07
CA PRO A 52 -3.07 -11.93 -1.36
C PRO A 52 -1.92 -12.55 -2.17
N ASP A 53 -2.14 -12.73 -3.48
CA ASP A 53 -1.10 -13.14 -4.41
C ASP A 53 -0.31 -11.89 -4.81
N ARG A 54 1.02 -11.94 -4.67
CA ARG A 54 1.89 -10.80 -4.96
C ARG A 54 1.97 -10.45 -6.44
N ASP A 55 1.60 -11.40 -7.31
CA ASP A 55 1.64 -11.24 -8.76
C ASP A 55 0.28 -10.76 -9.32
N ASP A 56 -0.78 -10.79 -8.50
CA ASP A 56 -2.09 -10.18 -8.81
C ASP A 56 -2.27 -8.86 -8.04
N VAL A 57 -1.79 -7.76 -8.62
CA VAL A 57 -1.86 -6.43 -7.97
C VAL A 57 -3.29 -5.99 -7.68
N VAL A 58 -4.26 -6.32 -8.55
CA VAL A 58 -5.68 -6.00 -8.31
C VAL A 58 -6.20 -6.83 -7.13
N GLY A 59 -5.80 -8.10 -7.05
CA GLY A 59 -5.98 -8.97 -5.90
C GLY A 59 -5.39 -8.40 -4.62
N VAL A 60 -4.16 -7.87 -4.64
CA VAL A 60 -3.54 -7.23 -3.48
C VAL A 60 -4.34 -6.00 -3.03
N LEU A 61 -4.68 -5.10 -3.97
CA LEU A 61 -5.43 -3.88 -3.67
C LEU A 61 -6.83 -4.18 -3.09
N SER A 62 -7.52 -5.18 -3.64
CA SER A 62 -8.86 -5.58 -3.19
C SER A 62 -8.85 -6.29 -1.82
N LYS A 63 -7.78 -7.03 -1.51
CA LYS A 63 -7.68 -7.83 -0.28
C LYS A 63 -7.13 -7.06 0.93
N VAL A 64 -6.08 -6.27 0.73
CA VAL A 64 -5.34 -5.60 1.83
C VAL A 64 -5.07 -4.12 1.57
N GLY A 65 -5.52 -3.59 0.44
CA GLY A 65 -5.44 -2.18 0.10
C GLY A 65 -6.63 -1.38 0.61
N GLY A 66 -7.11 -0.46 -0.23
CA GLY A 66 -8.22 0.43 0.07
C GLY A 66 -8.63 1.23 -1.15
N PHE A 67 -9.81 1.84 -1.11
CA PHE A 67 -10.34 2.63 -2.22
C PHE A 67 -9.46 3.82 -2.57
N ASP A 68 -8.79 4.43 -1.59
CA ASP A 68 -7.86 5.53 -1.84
C ASP A 68 -6.62 5.08 -2.63
N LEU A 69 -6.01 3.96 -2.24
CA LEU A 69 -4.89 3.35 -2.97
C LEU A 69 -5.30 2.94 -4.40
N ALA A 70 -6.47 2.32 -4.57
CA ALA A 70 -6.97 1.92 -5.87
C ALA A 70 -7.23 3.14 -6.77
N ALA A 71 -7.85 4.19 -6.23
CA ALA A 71 -8.08 5.43 -6.96
C ALA A 71 -6.78 6.13 -7.39
N MET A 72 -5.78 6.21 -6.49
CA MET A 72 -4.47 6.78 -6.83
C MET A 72 -3.70 5.93 -7.84
N CYS A 73 -3.78 4.60 -7.74
CA CYS A 73 -3.22 3.71 -8.75
C CYS A 73 -3.82 3.99 -10.13
N GLY A 74 -5.15 4.13 -10.21
CA GLY A 74 -5.84 4.53 -11.43
C GLY A 74 -5.44 5.93 -11.93
N ALA A 75 -5.22 6.88 -11.03
CA ALA A 75 -4.75 8.22 -11.38
C ALA A 75 -3.34 8.20 -12.00
N PHE A 76 -2.42 7.39 -11.46
CA PHE A 76 -1.09 7.21 -12.05
C PHE A 76 -1.15 6.55 -13.43
N LEU A 77 -1.97 5.50 -13.60
CA LEU A 77 -2.20 4.87 -14.90
C LEU A 77 -2.80 5.86 -15.91
N GLY A 78 -3.77 6.67 -15.49
CA GLY A 78 -4.38 7.71 -16.32
C GLY A 78 -3.38 8.81 -16.71
N ALA A 79 -2.52 9.24 -15.79
CA ALA A 79 -1.45 10.20 -16.09
C ALA A 79 -0.46 9.63 -17.11
N ALA A 80 -0.05 8.37 -16.95
CA ALA A 80 0.83 7.68 -17.90
C ALA A 80 0.18 7.56 -19.29
N ALA A 81 -1.08 7.13 -19.36
CA ALA A 81 -1.83 7.05 -20.62
C ALA A 81 -1.97 8.41 -21.32
N ALA A 82 -2.14 9.49 -20.55
CA ALA A 82 -2.17 10.85 -21.07
C ALA A 82 -0.77 11.46 -21.34
N ARG A 83 0.31 10.71 -21.12
CA ARG A 83 1.70 11.17 -21.17
C ARG A 83 1.96 12.43 -20.35
N ARG A 84 1.38 12.49 -19.16
CA ARG A 84 1.55 13.61 -18.22
C ARG A 84 2.36 13.16 -17.01
N PRO A 85 3.28 14.00 -16.50
CA PRO A 85 3.99 13.68 -15.27
C PRO A 85 3.02 13.69 -14.09
N ALA A 86 3.25 12.78 -13.13
CA ALA A 86 2.59 12.75 -11.84
C ALA A 86 3.64 12.82 -10.74
N VAL A 87 3.42 13.66 -9.73
CA VAL A 87 4.33 13.80 -8.59
C VAL A 87 3.86 12.86 -7.48
N ILE A 88 4.80 12.10 -6.93
CA ILE A 88 4.58 11.24 -5.77
C ILE A 88 4.85 12.07 -4.51
N ASP A 89 3.96 12.01 -3.53
CA ASP A 89 4.00 12.80 -2.29
C ASP A 89 4.72 12.03 -1.16
N GLY A 90 4.04 11.05 -0.57
CA GLY A 90 4.56 10.24 0.53
C GLY A 90 4.16 8.77 0.43
N LEU A 91 4.29 8.03 1.55
CA LEU A 91 4.12 6.57 1.65
C LEU A 91 2.89 6.02 0.90
N ILE A 92 1.73 6.64 1.09
CA ILE A 92 0.47 6.16 0.49
C ILE A 92 0.51 6.29 -1.04
N SER A 93 0.95 7.44 -1.55
CA SER A 93 1.11 7.65 -3.00
C SER A 93 2.21 6.78 -3.59
N THR A 94 3.30 6.51 -2.84
CA THR A 94 4.36 5.59 -3.27
C THR A 94 3.83 4.16 -3.41
N ALA A 95 3.02 3.69 -2.45
CA ALA A 95 2.40 2.37 -2.53
C ALA A 95 1.46 2.26 -3.75
N ALA A 96 0.63 3.29 -3.99
CA ALA A 96 -0.23 3.33 -5.17
C ALA A 96 0.56 3.41 -6.50
N ALA A 97 1.68 4.14 -6.52
CA ALA A 97 2.56 4.21 -7.69
C ALA A 97 3.22 2.86 -7.99
N LEU A 98 3.66 2.13 -6.96
CA LEU A 98 4.18 0.77 -7.12
C LEU A 98 3.13 -0.17 -7.73
N CYS A 99 1.87 -0.07 -7.28
CA CYS A 99 0.78 -0.83 -7.88
C CYS A 99 0.63 -0.52 -9.38
N ALA A 100 0.65 0.76 -9.75
CA ALA A 100 0.51 1.17 -11.15
C ALA A 100 1.65 0.60 -12.02
N VAL A 101 2.91 0.74 -11.57
CA VAL A 101 4.09 0.21 -12.28
C VAL A 101 4.04 -1.31 -12.39
N ARG A 102 3.54 -2.03 -11.38
CA ARG A 102 3.43 -3.50 -11.43
C ARG A 102 2.29 -3.97 -12.34
N LEU A 103 1.23 -3.19 -12.47
CA LEU A 103 0.12 -3.48 -13.37
C LEU A 103 0.45 -3.20 -14.84
N CYS A 104 1.14 -2.09 -15.11
CA CYS A 104 1.49 -1.64 -16.44
C CYS A 104 2.86 -0.92 -16.41
N PRO A 105 3.97 -1.68 -16.56
CA PRO A 105 5.33 -1.14 -16.53
C PRO A 105 5.65 -0.16 -17.66
#